data_AF-A0A9X5KR57-F1
#
_entry.id   AF-A0A9X5KR57-F1
#
_cell.length_a   1.000
_cell.length_b   1.000
_cell.length_c   1.000
_cell.angle_alpha   90.00
_cell.angle_beta   90.00
_cell.angle_gamma   90.00
#
_symmetry.space_group_name_H-M   'P 1'
#
loop_
_entity.id
_entity.type
_entity.pdbx_description
1 polymer ?
#
loop_
_entity_poly.entity_id
_entity_poly.type
_entity_poly.pdbx_seq_one_letter_code
_entity_poly.pdbx_strand_id
1 'polypeptide(L)'
;MSDILPLTIGVLPTHNHYGLRNTQALAGVSHVWQDFFARALAEQLGDTPDALAVQASAPADPAVEPSAGADLLSQILTQRGCDVKDTEIAPPEPLFLPIAEFETDLLPPAATPFPEEEIVAQQRQQNFESGWVRPIVLTAGQALPEPGPAPEPRPLQLPIAEFELDLLPPAATPYPTEELVAQQKALDFDYYWARPLVTHNLRLAA
;
A
#
# COMPACT_ATOMS: atom_id res chain seq x y z
N MET A 1 20.01 -19.93 27.84
CA MET A 1 19.88 -18.66 28.58
C MET A 1 20.40 -17.57 27.66
N SER A 2 19.50 -16.97 26.88
CA SER A 2 19.84 -15.86 25.99
C SER A 2 18.59 -14.99 25.91
N ASP A 3 18.67 -13.88 26.62
CA ASP A 3 17.59 -12.96 26.91
C ASP A 3 17.05 -12.32 25.62
N ILE A 4 15.84 -12.71 25.25
CA ILE A 4 15.07 -12.05 24.19
C ILE A 4 14.50 -10.79 24.82
N LEU A 5 15.07 -9.63 24.48
CA LEU A 5 14.52 -8.35 24.90
C LEU A 5 13.12 -8.16 24.31
N PRO A 6 12.11 -7.73 25.09
CA PRO A 6 10.79 -7.45 24.59
C PRO A 6 10.83 -6.24 23.65
N LEU A 7 10.58 -6.45 22.37
CA LEU A 7 10.33 -5.36 21.41
C LEU A 7 9.02 -4.69 21.79
N THR A 8 9.11 -3.48 22.34
CA THR A 8 7.96 -2.62 22.63
C THR A 8 7.29 -2.24 21.31
N ILE A 9 6.28 -3.01 20.92
CA ILE A 9 5.35 -2.70 19.84
C ILE A 9 4.45 -1.58 20.38
N GLY A 10 4.87 -0.33 20.27
CA GLY A 10 4.08 0.75 20.86
C GLY A 10 4.41 2.18 20.46
N VAL A 11 5.60 2.47 19.91
CA VAL A 11 5.91 3.83 19.46
C VAL A 11 6.63 3.78 18.12
N LEU A 12 5.96 4.27 17.07
CA LEU A 12 6.59 4.58 15.79
C LEU A 12 7.52 5.80 16.01
N PRO A 13 8.84 5.70 15.78
CA PRO A 13 9.71 6.86 15.88
C PRO A 13 9.45 7.79 14.71
N THR A 14 9.27 9.08 15.00
CA THR A 14 8.87 10.12 14.04
C THR A 14 9.92 10.44 12.97
N HIS A 15 11.12 9.90 13.12
CA HIS A 15 12.19 9.97 12.15
C HIS A 15 13.11 8.76 12.36
N ASN A 16 13.62 8.22 11.25
CA ASN A 16 14.68 7.21 11.12
C ASN A 16 14.30 5.75 10.76
N HIS A 17 14.66 5.41 9.52
CA HIS A 17 15.18 4.11 9.05
C HIS A 17 14.19 2.95 8.94
N TYR A 18 13.03 3.20 8.32
CA TYR A 18 12.06 2.14 8.00
C TYR A 18 12.68 1.07 7.09
N GLY A 19 13.38 1.42 6.01
CA GLY A 19 13.98 0.44 5.09
C GLY A 19 15.07 -0.44 5.73
N LEU A 20 15.94 0.16 6.56
CA LEU A 20 17.05 -0.54 7.23
C LEU A 20 16.55 -1.44 8.38
N ARG A 21 15.56 -0.97 9.15
CA ARG A 21 14.94 -1.79 10.20
C ARG A 21 14.00 -2.83 9.63
N ASN A 22 13.30 -2.55 8.53
CA ASN A 22 12.44 -3.53 7.86
C ASN A 22 13.29 -4.61 7.21
N THR A 23 14.45 -4.30 6.63
CA THR A 23 15.38 -5.33 6.14
C THR A 23 16.01 -6.12 7.29
N GLN A 24 16.36 -5.52 8.42
CA GLN A 24 16.87 -6.27 9.58
C GLN A 24 15.79 -7.14 10.26
N ALA A 25 14.57 -6.62 10.43
CA ALA A 25 13.45 -7.36 11.01
C ALA A 25 12.90 -8.43 10.06
N LEU A 26 12.72 -8.08 8.78
CA LEU A 26 12.26 -9.02 7.76
C LEU A 26 13.36 -9.99 7.29
N ALA A 27 14.66 -9.72 7.44
CA ALA A 27 15.68 -10.74 7.21
C ALA A 27 15.59 -11.85 8.28
N GLY A 28 15.36 -11.49 9.55
CA GLY A 28 15.13 -12.47 10.61
C GLY A 28 13.81 -13.24 10.44
N VAL A 29 12.74 -12.55 10.08
CA VAL A 29 11.44 -13.18 9.74
C VAL A 29 11.55 -14.01 8.46
N SER A 30 12.33 -13.56 7.47
CA SER A 30 12.63 -14.28 6.24
C SER A 30 13.35 -15.59 6.54
N HIS A 31 14.26 -15.66 7.51
CA HIS A 31 14.88 -16.92 7.88
C HIS A 31 13.90 -17.92 8.48
N VAL A 32 13.00 -17.48 9.36
CA VAL A 32 11.97 -18.36 9.95
C VAL A 32 11.00 -18.85 8.89
N TRP A 33 10.60 -17.97 7.97
CA TRP A 33 9.75 -18.36 6.84
C TRP A 33 10.52 -19.21 5.82
N GLN A 34 11.80 -18.95 5.55
CA GLN A 34 12.64 -19.78 4.68
C GLN A 34 12.79 -21.18 5.25
N ASP A 35 13.04 -21.34 6.55
CA ASP A 35 13.13 -22.64 7.21
C ASP A 35 11.77 -23.36 7.21
N PHE A 36 10.67 -22.61 7.36
CA PHE A 36 9.32 -23.15 7.25
C PHE A 36 9.00 -23.60 5.82
N PHE A 37 9.33 -22.80 4.80
CA PHE A 37 9.16 -23.15 3.38
C PHE A 37 10.11 -24.26 2.94
N ALA A 38 11.33 -24.31 3.47
CA ALA A 38 12.28 -25.40 3.19
C ALA A 38 11.80 -26.71 3.81
N ARG A 39 11.25 -26.67 5.04
CA ARG A 39 10.60 -27.82 5.66
C ARG A 39 9.34 -28.24 4.92
N ALA A 40 8.47 -27.29 4.57
CA ALA A 40 7.25 -27.56 3.83
C ALA A 40 7.56 -28.12 2.43
N LEU A 41 8.60 -27.62 1.76
CA LEU A 41 9.09 -28.19 0.50
C LEU A 41 9.66 -29.59 0.71
N ALA A 42 10.48 -29.82 1.73
CA ALA A 42 11.00 -31.15 2.04
C ALA A 42 9.88 -32.16 2.36
N GLU A 43 8.82 -31.71 3.02
CA GLU A 43 7.65 -32.51 3.38
C GLU A 43 6.72 -32.75 2.17
N GLN A 44 6.57 -31.75 1.30
CA GLN A 44 5.83 -31.86 0.03
C GLN A 44 6.56 -32.71 -1.02
N LEU A 45 7.89 -32.76 -0.96
CA LEU A 45 8.72 -33.62 -1.79
C LEU A 45 8.73 -35.09 -1.32
N GLY A 46 8.33 -35.38 -0.09
CA GLY A 46 8.20 -36.75 0.43
C GLY A 46 9.39 -37.66 0.13
N ASP A 47 9.13 -38.97 -0.02
CA ASP A 47 10.11 -40.02 -0.35
C ASP A 47 10.50 -40.08 -1.84
N THR A 48 10.31 -39.00 -2.60
CA THR A 48 10.74 -38.91 -4.02
C THR A 48 11.92 -37.95 -4.21
N PRO A 49 13.13 -38.32 -3.72
CA PRO A 49 14.34 -37.53 -3.91
C PRO A 49 14.79 -37.44 -5.39
N ASP A 50 14.23 -38.27 -6.27
CA ASP A 50 14.60 -38.33 -7.69
C ASP A 50 14.24 -37.07 -8.49
N ALA A 51 13.24 -36.29 -8.07
CA ALA A 51 12.86 -35.07 -8.78
C ALA A 51 13.89 -33.93 -8.60
N LEU A 52 14.63 -33.92 -7.49
CA LEU A 52 15.73 -32.98 -7.23
C LEU A 52 17.12 -33.57 -7.55
N ALA A 53 17.24 -34.90 -7.60
CA ALA A 53 18.49 -35.58 -7.92
C ALA A 53 19.02 -35.29 -9.33
N VAL A 54 18.16 -34.82 -10.25
CA VAL A 54 18.55 -34.45 -11.62
C VAL A 54 19.55 -33.28 -11.65
N GLN A 55 19.68 -32.48 -10.59
CA GLN A 55 20.62 -31.35 -10.53
C GLN A 55 21.81 -31.50 -9.57
N ALA A 56 21.95 -32.63 -8.88
CA ALA A 56 23.17 -32.86 -8.11
C ALA A 56 24.27 -33.38 -9.05
N SER A 57 25.31 -32.56 -9.29
CA SER A 57 26.51 -33.01 -10.01
C SER A 57 27.11 -34.19 -9.24
N ALA A 58 27.00 -35.40 -9.80
CA ALA A 58 27.66 -36.57 -9.25
C ALA A 58 29.18 -36.35 -9.19
N PRO A 59 29.89 -36.88 -8.17
CA PRO A 59 31.34 -36.81 -8.12
C PRO A 59 31.94 -37.53 -9.33
N ALA A 60 32.58 -36.77 -10.22
CA ALA A 60 33.21 -37.31 -11.42
C ALA A 60 34.52 -38.04 -11.06
N ASP A 61 34.72 -39.23 -11.63
CA ASP A 61 35.96 -40.00 -11.49
C ASP A 61 37.11 -39.24 -12.18
N PRO A 62 38.20 -38.88 -11.47
CA PRO A 62 39.30 -38.09 -12.04
C PRO A 62 40.11 -38.82 -13.13
N ALA A 63 39.88 -40.12 -13.34
CA ALA A 63 40.49 -40.90 -14.42
C ALA A 63 39.81 -40.72 -15.78
N VAL A 64 38.62 -40.12 -15.83
CA VAL A 64 37.80 -39.99 -17.05
C VAL A 64 37.68 -38.52 -17.45
N GLU A 65 37.82 -38.25 -18.75
CA GLU A 65 37.65 -36.88 -19.28
C GLU A 65 36.19 -36.40 -19.10
N PRO A 66 35.96 -35.16 -18.66
CA PRO A 66 34.61 -34.65 -18.41
C PRO A 66 33.84 -34.47 -19.72
N SER A 67 32.87 -35.36 -20.00
CA SER A 67 32.04 -35.34 -21.22
C SER A 67 30.78 -34.48 -21.10
N ALA A 68 30.38 -34.11 -19.89
CA ALA A 68 29.08 -33.46 -19.63
C ALA A 68 28.84 -32.18 -20.46
N GLY A 69 29.90 -31.41 -20.73
CA GLY A 69 29.81 -30.23 -21.59
C GLY A 69 29.55 -30.58 -23.06
N ALA A 70 30.16 -31.64 -23.57
CA ALA A 70 29.93 -32.14 -24.94
C ALA A 70 28.53 -32.75 -25.08
N ASP A 71 28.08 -33.48 -24.06
CA ASP A 71 26.74 -34.06 -24.00
C ASP A 71 25.67 -32.97 -23.97
N LEU A 72 25.84 -31.92 -23.16
CA LEU A 72 24.95 -30.77 -23.11
C LEU A 72 24.95 -30.00 -24.44
N LEU A 73 26.13 -29.76 -25.03
CA LEU A 73 26.25 -29.11 -26.34
C LEU A 73 25.50 -29.91 -27.42
N SER A 74 25.60 -31.24 -27.40
CA SER A 74 24.88 -32.11 -28.33
C SER A 74 23.35 -31.96 -28.20
N GLN A 75 22.84 -31.85 -26.96
CA GLN A 75 21.41 -31.64 -26.69
C GLN A 75 20.94 -30.25 -27.13
N ILE A 76 21.74 -29.22 -26.95
CA ILE A 76 21.41 -27.87 -27.44
C ILE A 76 21.32 -27.88 -28.97
N LEU A 77 22.26 -28.55 -29.64
CA LEU A 77 22.26 -28.63 -31.09
C LEU A 77 21.04 -29.41 -31.63
N THR A 78 20.64 -30.49 -30.97
CA THR A 78 19.41 -31.22 -31.35
C THR A 78 18.16 -30.38 -31.14
N GLN A 79 18.05 -29.67 -30.01
CA GLN A 79 16.92 -28.76 -29.73
C GLN A 79 16.84 -27.62 -30.75
N ARG A 80 17.99 -27.06 -31.16
CA ARG A 80 18.03 -26.00 -32.20
C ARG A 80 17.68 -26.52 -33.59
N GLY A 81 17.80 -27.83 -33.83
CA GLY A 81 17.36 -28.47 -35.07
C GLY A 81 15.87 -28.80 -35.09
N CYS A 82 15.17 -28.71 -33.96
CA CYS A 82 13.73 -28.90 -33.90
C CYS A 82 13.01 -27.66 -34.46
N ASP A 83 12.07 -27.88 -35.38
CA ASP A 83 11.19 -26.83 -35.91
C ASP A 83 10.17 -26.42 -34.84
N VAL A 84 10.52 -25.43 -34.03
CA VAL A 84 9.63 -24.86 -33.01
C VAL A 84 8.64 -23.94 -33.71
N LYS A 85 7.39 -24.39 -33.80
CA LYS A 85 6.27 -23.56 -34.30
C LYS A 85 5.60 -22.88 -33.13
N ASP A 86 5.35 -21.58 -33.26
CA ASP A 86 4.51 -20.85 -32.32
C ASP A 86 3.08 -21.36 -32.44
N THR A 87 2.71 -22.27 -31.54
CA THR A 87 1.32 -22.68 -31.35
C THR A 87 0.63 -21.68 -30.44
N GLU A 88 -0.38 -20.98 -30.95
CA GLU A 88 -1.29 -20.16 -30.16
C GLU A 88 -2.08 -21.08 -29.21
N ILE A 89 -1.71 -21.08 -27.93
CA ILE A 89 -2.43 -21.82 -26.88
C ILE A 89 -3.62 -20.94 -26.46
N ALA A 90 -4.77 -21.18 -27.10
CA ALA A 90 -6.02 -20.59 -26.64
C ALA A 90 -6.49 -21.31 -25.36
N PRO A 91 -6.88 -20.58 -24.30
CA PRO A 91 -7.52 -21.20 -23.15
C PRO A 91 -8.80 -21.92 -23.58
N PRO A 92 -9.14 -23.08 -22.98
CA PRO A 92 -10.37 -23.78 -23.31
C PRO A 92 -11.56 -22.83 -23.08
N GLU A 93 -12.52 -22.85 -24.00
CA GLU A 93 -13.72 -22.04 -23.83
C GLU A 93 -14.36 -22.37 -22.48
N PRO A 94 -14.65 -21.36 -21.65
CA PRO A 94 -15.28 -21.59 -20.37
C PRO A 94 -16.64 -22.25 -20.62
N LEU A 95 -16.83 -23.44 -20.06
CA LEU A 95 -18.13 -24.10 -19.95
C LEU A 95 -19.01 -23.30 -18.99
N PHE A 96 -19.42 -22.11 -19.42
CA PHE A 96 -20.62 -21.52 -18.89
C PHE A 96 -21.75 -22.46 -19.31
N LEU A 97 -22.53 -22.93 -18.33
CA LEU A 97 -23.92 -23.26 -18.61
C LEU A 97 -24.48 -22.09 -19.44
N PRO A 98 -25.27 -22.33 -20.51
CA PRO A 98 -25.92 -21.24 -21.22
C PRO A 98 -26.53 -20.35 -20.16
N ILE A 99 -26.04 -19.10 -20.14
CA ILE A 99 -26.32 -18.00 -19.22
C ILE A 99 -27.46 -18.42 -18.31
N ALA A 100 -27.20 -18.61 -17.00
CA ALA A 100 -28.32 -18.67 -16.07
C ALA A 100 -29.16 -17.44 -16.36
N GLU A 101 -30.28 -17.65 -17.07
CA GLU A 101 -31.23 -16.63 -17.43
C GLU A 101 -31.79 -16.20 -16.09
N PHE A 102 -31.13 -15.22 -15.46
CA PHE A 102 -31.73 -14.52 -14.36
C PHE A 102 -33.05 -14.02 -14.92
N GLU A 103 -34.16 -14.58 -14.44
CA GLU A 103 -35.50 -14.16 -14.80
C GLU A 103 -35.64 -12.71 -14.36
N THR A 104 -35.30 -11.77 -15.25
CA THR A 104 -35.40 -10.33 -15.01
C THR A 104 -36.86 -9.93 -14.73
N ASP A 105 -37.80 -10.78 -15.13
CA ASP A 105 -39.23 -10.66 -14.87
C ASP A 105 -39.60 -10.95 -13.40
N LEU A 106 -38.73 -11.64 -12.65
CA LEU A 106 -38.89 -11.83 -11.20
C LEU A 106 -38.30 -10.68 -10.38
N LEU A 107 -37.55 -9.77 -10.99
CA LEU A 107 -37.04 -8.61 -10.27
C LEU A 107 -38.20 -7.65 -9.97
N PRO A 108 -38.25 -7.07 -8.76
CA PRO A 108 -39.20 -6.00 -8.50
C PRO A 108 -38.97 -4.87 -9.52
N PRO A 109 -40.05 -4.22 -10.00
CA PRO A 109 -39.93 -3.13 -10.95
C PRO A 109 -39.02 -2.05 -10.36
N ALA A 110 -38.20 -1.44 -11.22
CA ALA A 110 -37.31 -0.36 -10.81
C ALA A 110 -38.13 0.75 -10.11
N ALA A 111 -37.60 1.28 -9.01
CA ALA A 111 -38.26 2.34 -8.28
C ALA A 111 -38.48 3.55 -9.20
N THR A 112 -39.73 4.04 -9.25
CA THR A 112 -40.05 5.26 -9.99
C THR A 112 -39.32 6.45 -9.35
N PRO A 113 -38.64 7.31 -10.14
CA PRO A 113 -38.01 8.50 -9.60
C PRO A 113 -39.08 9.41 -8.96
N PHE A 114 -38.70 10.10 -7.90
CA PHE A 114 -39.57 11.11 -7.28
C PHE A 114 -39.92 12.21 -8.31
N PRO A 115 -41.17 12.73 -8.28
CA PRO A 115 -41.54 13.85 -9.11
C PRO A 115 -40.71 15.09 -8.73
N GLU A 116 -40.43 15.96 -9.70
CA GLU A 116 -39.57 17.13 -9.52
C GLU A 116 -40.07 18.04 -8.39
N GLU A 117 -41.39 18.17 -8.23
CA GLU A 117 -42.02 18.98 -7.17
C GLU A 117 -41.68 18.46 -5.76
N GLU A 118 -41.68 17.14 -5.56
CA GLU A 118 -41.33 16.53 -4.28
C GLU A 118 -39.84 16.66 -3.97
N ILE A 119 -38.98 16.55 -4.99
CA ILE A 119 -37.54 16.77 -4.86
C ILE A 119 -37.29 18.22 -4.40
N VAL A 120 -37.95 19.19 -5.01
CA VAL A 120 -37.83 20.61 -4.63
C VAL A 120 -38.33 20.84 -3.19
N ALA A 121 -39.44 20.22 -2.80
CA ALA A 121 -39.96 20.31 -1.44
C ALA A 121 -38.99 19.72 -0.40
N GLN A 122 -38.43 18.54 -0.68
CA GLN A 122 -37.43 17.90 0.18
C GLN A 122 -36.15 18.72 0.29
N GLN A 123 -35.66 19.29 -0.81
CA GLN A 123 -34.49 20.17 -0.80
C GLN A 123 -34.73 21.44 0.02
N ARG A 124 -35.92 22.04 -0.06
CA ARG A 124 -36.29 23.21 0.77
C ARG A 124 -36.28 22.86 2.26
N GLN A 125 -36.83 21.70 2.62
CA GLN A 125 -36.83 21.23 4.00
C GLN A 125 -35.42 20.94 4.51
N GLN A 126 -34.59 20.25 3.73
CA GLN A 126 -33.19 20.00 4.09
C GLN A 126 -32.40 21.30 4.25
N ASN A 127 -32.60 22.29 3.38
CA ASN A 127 -31.95 23.59 3.52
C ASN A 127 -32.38 24.33 4.80
N PHE A 128 -33.63 24.16 5.23
CA PHE A 128 -34.10 24.72 6.49
C PHE A 128 -33.50 24.03 7.72
N GLU A 129 -33.39 22.70 7.70
CA GLU A 129 -32.87 21.90 8.82
C GLU A 129 -31.33 21.95 8.94
N SER A 130 -30.64 21.92 7.80
CA SER A 130 -29.16 21.90 7.74
C SER A 130 -28.54 23.31 7.75
N GLY A 131 -29.29 24.31 7.30
CA GLY A 131 -28.84 25.68 7.27
C GLY A 131 -28.81 26.29 8.67
N TRP A 132 -27.65 26.82 9.07
CA TRP A 132 -27.58 27.73 10.22
C TRP A 132 -28.33 29.03 9.88
N VAL A 133 -29.62 29.09 10.24
CA VAL A 133 -30.41 30.32 10.12
C VAL A 133 -29.89 31.31 11.16
N ARG A 134 -29.34 32.44 10.68
CA ARG A 134 -29.03 33.55 11.58
C ARG A 134 -30.35 34.00 12.23
N PRO A 135 -30.48 34.01 13.56
CA PRO A 135 -31.69 34.49 14.20
C PRO A 135 -31.96 35.91 13.70
N ILE A 136 -33.20 36.16 13.26
CA ILE A 136 -33.64 37.49 12.84
C ILE A 136 -33.56 38.37 14.08
N VAL A 137 -32.53 39.21 14.13
CA VAL A 137 -32.44 40.26 15.14
C VAL A 137 -33.58 41.23 14.84
N LEU A 138 -34.40 41.54 15.84
CA LEU A 138 -35.60 42.38 15.77
C LEU A 138 -35.38 43.79 15.17
N THR A 139 -34.13 44.15 14.84
CA THR A 139 -33.71 45.45 14.30
C THR A 139 -33.29 45.40 12.82
N ALA A 140 -33.58 44.33 12.09
CA ALA A 140 -33.30 44.25 10.65
C ALA A 140 -34.09 45.35 9.88
N GLY A 141 -33.39 46.35 9.36
CA GLY A 141 -33.97 47.46 8.60
C GLY A 141 -34.16 48.78 9.37
N GLN A 142 -33.86 48.81 10.66
CA GLN A 142 -33.75 50.08 11.41
C GLN A 142 -32.44 50.77 11.03
N ALA A 143 -32.44 52.11 10.95
CA ALA A 143 -31.21 52.86 10.75
C ALA A 143 -30.21 52.51 11.85
N LEU A 144 -28.95 52.27 11.47
CA LEU A 144 -27.87 52.01 12.43
C LEU A 144 -27.84 53.19 13.41
N PRO A 145 -27.94 52.95 14.74
CA PRO A 145 -27.82 54.02 15.71
C PRO A 145 -26.48 54.71 15.53
N GLU A 146 -26.44 56.04 15.71
CA GLU A 146 -25.18 56.76 15.65
C GLU A 146 -24.18 56.14 16.64
N PRO A 147 -22.96 55.81 16.19
CA PRO A 147 -21.96 55.24 17.07
C PRO A 147 -21.73 56.20 18.24
N GLY A 148 -22.10 55.78 19.45
CA GLY A 148 -21.76 56.52 20.66
C GLY A 148 -20.24 56.66 20.79
N PRO A 149 -19.75 57.59 21.64
CA PRO A 149 -18.32 57.68 21.93
C PRO A 149 -17.81 56.30 22.32
N ALA A 150 -16.82 55.80 21.58
CA ALA A 150 -16.26 54.49 21.85
C ALA A 150 -15.86 54.44 23.33
N PRO A 151 -16.26 53.40 24.09
CA PRO A 151 -15.77 53.24 25.44
C PRO A 151 -14.24 53.23 25.37
N GLU A 152 -13.57 53.95 26.28
CA GLU A 152 -12.11 53.87 26.37
C GLU A 152 -11.74 52.38 26.45
N PRO A 153 -10.71 51.95 25.68
CA PRO A 153 -10.28 50.57 25.67
C PRO A 153 -9.83 50.22 27.09
N ARG A 154 -10.75 49.58 27.84
CA ARG A 154 -10.44 49.04 29.14
C ARG A 154 -9.39 47.96 28.89
N PRO A 155 -8.19 48.03 29.50
CA PRO A 155 -7.19 46.99 29.33
C PRO A 155 -7.86 45.68 29.74
N LEU A 156 -7.94 44.77 28.77
CA LEU A 156 -8.48 43.45 28.97
C LEU A 156 -7.54 42.73 29.93
N GLN A 157 -7.87 42.71 31.22
CA GLN A 157 -7.33 41.73 32.16
C GLN A 157 -7.94 40.37 31.79
N LEU A 158 -7.48 39.83 30.67
CA LEU A 158 -7.68 38.45 30.28
C LEU A 158 -6.57 37.67 30.97
N PRO A 159 -6.86 36.86 32.00
CA PRO A 159 -5.82 36.04 32.63
C PRO A 159 -5.19 35.00 31.70
N ILE A 160 -5.59 34.91 30.42
CA ILE A 160 -5.19 33.86 29.47
C ILE A 160 -4.96 34.40 28.03
N ALA A 161 -4.95 35.72 27.78
CA ALA A 161 -4.85 36.24 26.40
C ALA A 161 -3.66 37.17 26.12
N GLU A 162 -2.63 37.11 26.96
CA GLU A 162 -1.29 37.19 26.41
C GLU A 162 -1.03 35.79 25.86
N PHE A 163 -1.01 35.60 24.54
CA PHE A 163 -0.43 34.37 24.02
C PHE A 163 1.00 34.34 24.55
N GLU A 164 1.26 33.52 25.55
CA GLU A 164 2.61 33.29 26.05
C GLU A 164 3.38 32.58 24.93
N LEU A 165 3.87 33.38 23.98
CA LEU A 165 4.75 32.91 22.90
C LEU A 165 6.03 32.30 23.48
N ASP A 166 6.35 32.64 24.73
CA ASP A 166 7.42 32.04 25.54
C ASP A 166 7.10 30.61 26.00
N LEU A 167 5.81 30.22 26.07
CA LEU A 167 5.37 28.83 26.30
C LEU A 167 5.33 28.01 25.02
N LEU A 168 5.35 28.64 23.84
CA LEU A 168 5.44 27.89 22.60
C LEU A 168 6.79 27.17 22.55
N PRO A 169 6.82 25.90 22.12
CA PRO A 169 8.08 25.25 21.86
C PRO A 169 8.87 26.08 20.83
N PRO A 170 10.20 26.21 20.98
CA PRO A 170 11.01 26.96 20.05
C PRO A 170 10.79 26.41 18.63
N ALA A 171 10.78 27.32 17.65
CA ALA A 171 10.62 26.95 16.26
C ALA A 171 11.62 25.84 15.89
N ALA A 172 11.14 24.80 15.23
CA ALA A 172 11.97 23.67 14.83
C ALA A 172 13.16 24.19 14.01
N THR A 173 14.36 23.79 14.40
CA THR A 173 15.57 24.12 13.65
C THR A 173 15.47 23.49 12.26
N PRO A 174 15.70 24.25 11.18
CA PRO A 174 15.71 23.69 9.84
C PRO A 174 16.82 22.63 9.74
N TYR A 175 16.53 21.55 9.01
CA TYR A 175 17.49 20.47 8.83
C TYR A 175 18.79 21.00 8.20
N PRO A 176 19.96 20.53 8.66
CA PRO A 176 21.23 20.87 8.02
C PRO A 176 21.23 20.34 6.58
N THR A 177 21.91 21.07 5.69
CA THR A 177 21.90 20.77 4.25
C THR A 177 22.39 19.35 3.95
N GLU A 178 23.33 18.84 4.73
CA GLU A 178 23.84 17.47 4.58
C GLU A 178 22.77 16.40 4.86
N GLU A 179 21.94 16.60 5.89
CA GLU A 179 20.82 15.69 6.20
C GLU A 179 19.74 15.76 5.13
N LEU A 180 19.46 16.94 4.58
CA LEU A 180 18.53 17.08 3.45
C LEU A 180 19.04 16.34 2.22
N VAL A 181 20.33 16.41 1.91
CA VAL A 181 20.94 15.67 0.80
C VAL A 181 20.90 14.17 1.04
N ALA A 182 21.14 13.71 2.28
CA ALA A 182 21.03 12.30 2.63
C ALA A 182 19.59 11.78 2.51
N GLN A 183 18.60 12.56 2.97
CA GLN A 183 17.19 12.25 2.82
C GLN A 183 16.76 12.22 1.36
N GLN A 184 17.24 13.18 0.54
CA GLN A 184 16.96 13.20 -0.89
C GLN A 184 17.51 11.96 -1.59
N LYS A 185 18.76 11.56 -1.30
CA LYS A 185 19.33 10.33 -1.86
C LYS A 185 18.56 9.07 -1.46
N ALA A 186 18.06 9.01 -0.22
CA ALA A 186 17.24 7.89 0.23
C ALA A 186 15.89 7.85 -0.50
N LEU A 187 15.24 9.00 -0.67
CA LEU A 187 14.00 9.10 -1.45
C LEU A 187 14.21 8.72 -2.92
N ASP A 188 15.28 9.19 -3.54
CA ASP A 188 15.61 8.88 -4.94
C ASP A 188 15.81 7.36 -5.12
N PHE A 189 16.50 6.71 -4.18
CA PHE A 189 16.65 5.25 -4.18
C PHE A 189 15.29 4.53 -4.08
N ASP A 190 14.41 4.96 -3.17
CA ASP A 190 13.09 4.35 -3.01
C ASP A 190 12.21 4.52 -4.26
N TYR A 191 12.23 5.70 -4.87
CA TYR A 191 11.43 6.01 -6.06
C TYR A 191 11.92 5.31 -7.32
N TYR A 192 13.23 5.33 -7.58
CA TYR A 192 13.77 4.86 -8.85
C TYR A 192 14.21 3.40 -8.82
N TRP A 193 14.46 2.82 -7.64
CA TRP A 193 14.97 1.47 -7.53
C TRP A 193 14.04 0.53 -6.77
N ALA A 194 13.72 0.85 -5.51
CA ALA A 194 12.97 -0.08 -4.65
C ALA A 194 11.51 -0.27 -5.11
N ARG A 195 10.76 0.81 -5.36
CA ARG A 195 9.35 0.73 -5.76
C ARG A 195 9.17 0.05 -7.12
N PRO A 196 9.92 0.39 -8.19
CA PRO A 196 9.80 -0.31 -9.48
C PRO A 196 10.07 -1.80 -9.37
N LEU A 197 11.11 -2.21 -8.64
CA LEU A 197 11.45 -3.62 -8.43
C LEU A 197 10.31 -4.37 -7.70
N VAL A 198 9.78 -3.80 -6.62
CA VAL A 198 8.65 -4.38 -5.88
C VAL A 198 7.40 -4.46 -6.77
N THR A 199 7.08 -3.40 -7.53
CA THR A 199 5.92 -3.44 -8.45
C THR A 199 6.10 -4.44 -9.58
N HIS A 200 7.32 -4.64 -10.07
CA HIS A 200 7.62 -5.62 -11.11
C HIS A 200 7.49 -7.05 -10.58
N ASN A 201 8.05 -7.33 -9.40
CA ASN A 201 7.92 -8.62 -8.74
C ASN A 201 6.46 -8.96 -8.40
N LEU A 202 5.67 -7.98 -7.94
CA LEU A 202 4.23 -8.17 -7.70
C LEU A 202 3.46 -8.47 -9.00
N ARG A 203 3.85 -7.88 -10.14
CA ARG A 203 3.23 -8.20 -11.44
C ARG A 203 3.58 -9.60 -11.95
N LEU A 204 4.79 -10.10 -11.66
CA LEU A 204 5.18 -11.46 -12.05
C LEU A 204 4.54 -12.55 -11.17
N ALA A 205 4.11 -12.19 -9.97
CA ALA A 205 3.48 -13.10 -9.01
C ALA A 205 1.94 -13.13 -9.10
N ALA A 206 1.32 -12.32 -9.97
CA ALA A 206 -0.12 -12.27 -10.23
C ALA A 206 -0.46 -12.96 -11.55
#